data_AF-A0A7J6AIW1-F1
#
_entry.id   AF-A0A7J6AIW1-F1
#
_cell.length_a   1.000
_cell.length_b   1.000
_cell.length_c   1.000
_cell.angle_alpha   90.00
_cell.angle_beta   90.00
_cell.angle_gamma   90.00
#
_symmetry.space_group_name_H-M   'P 1'
#
loop_
_entity.id
_entity.type
_entity.pdbx_description
1 polymer ?
#
loop_
_entity_poly.entity_id
_entity_poly.type
_entity_poly.pdbx_seq_one_letter_code
_entity_poly.pdbx_strand_id
1 'polypeptide(L)'
;MTKPIDDKHLYRLCWSLRNNTEERVDLDADDWNEDQYDSTLDVDEPTEDPGLCRKAYNWFCGFDQAKAPKLSKEEEAELQRQLTDTSEQPLWRNVVNANAIILLCVCVFFHGFFG
;
A
#
# COMPACT_ATOMS: atom_id res chain seq x y z
N MET A 1 -22.49 -23.92 -13.16
CA MET A 1 -21.78 -23.28 -12.03
C MET A 1 -20.34 -23.73 -12.09
N THR A 2 -19.39 -22.80 -11.99
CA THR A 2 -17.96 -23.13 -11.91
C THR A 2 -17.62 -23.57 -10.47
N LYS A 3 -16.50 -24.28 -10.31
CA LYS A 3 -16.01 -24.61 -8.98
C LYS A 3 -15.53 -23.33 -8.27
N PRO A 4 -15.74 -23.21 -6.95
CA PRO A 4 -15.16 -22.11 -6.18
C PRO A 4 -13.64 -22.11 -6.30
N ILE A 5 -13.06 -20.92 -6.19
CA ILE A 5 -11.61 -20.71 -6.14
C ILE A 5 -11.09 -21.19 -4.78
N ASP A 6 -9.89 -21.78 -4.76
CA ASP A 6 -9.26 -22.25 -3.52
C ASP A 6 -8.76 -21.08 -2.65
N ASP A 7 -8.93 -21.22 -1.33
CA ASP A 7 -8.65 -20.16 -0.36
C ASP A 7 -7.17 -19.70 -0.36
N LYS A 8 -6.23 -20.58 -0.74
CA LYS A 8 -4.79 -20.23 -0.84
C LYS A 8 -4.52 -19.06 -1.76
N HIS A 9 -5.42 -18.81 -2.70
CA HIS A 9 -5.36 -17.71 -3.64
C HIS A 9 -6.00 -16.42 -3.14
N LEU A 10 -6.85 -16.51 -2.11
CA LEU A 10 -7.72 -15.45 -1.62
C LEU A 10 -7.27 -14.87 -0.26
N TYR A 11 -6.21 -15.43 0.33
CA TYR A 11 -5.64 -14.91 1.58
C TYR A 11 -5.35 -13.42 1.48
N ARG A 12 -5.84 -12.65 2.46
CA ARG A 12 -5.70 -11.19 2.54
C ARG A 12 -6.40 -10.37 1.44
N LEU A 13 -7.00 -11.01 0.42
CA LEU A 13 -7.80 -10.35 -0.62
C LEU A 13 -9.28 -10.20 -0.20
N CYS A 14 -9.85 -11.24 0.39
CA CYS A 14 -11.23 -11.24 0.85
C CYS A 14 -11.34 -10.85 2.32
N TRP A 15 -12.41 -10.14 2.68
CA TRP A 15 -12.67 -9.73 4.07
C TRP A 15 -12.66 -10.92 5.05
N SER A 16 -13.26 -12.05 4.66
CA SER A 16 -13.28 -13.27 5.48
C SER A 16 -11.91 -13.87 5.76
N LEU A 17 -10.94 -13.66 4.86
CA LEU A 17 -9.59 -14.24 4.91
C LEU A 17 -8.51 -13.17 5.19
N ARG A 18 -8.91 -11.95 5.59
CA ARG A 18 -8.00 -10.80 5.77
C ARG A 18 -6.89 -11.08 6.79
N ASN A 19 -7.21 -11.81 7.87
CA ASN A 19 -6.30 -12.06 8.98
C ASN A 19 -5.46 -13.34 8.80
N ASN A 20 -5.58 -14.05 7.67
CA ASN A 20 -4.78 -15.24 7.44
C ASN A 20 -3.31 -14.86 7.18
N THR A 21 -2.39 -15.44 7.95
CA THR A 21 -0.95 -15.18 7.89
C THR A 21 -0.21 -16.12 6.92
N GLU A 22 -0.89 -17.10 6.34
CA GLU A 22 -0.32 -17.95 5.30
C GLU A 22 0.07 -17.14 4.04
N GLU A 23 0.99 -17.70 3.26
CA GLU A 23 1.45 -17.14 2.00
C GLU A 23 0.36 -17.25 0.93
N ARG A 24 0.09 -16.15 0.23
CA ARG A 24 -0.90 -16.12 -0.85
C ARG A 24 -0.24 -16.57 -2.15
N VAL A 25 -0.81 -17.60 -2.79
CA VAL A 25 -0.36 -18.06 -4.11
C VAL A 25 -1.19 -17.35 -5.18
N ASP A 26 -0.56 -16.72 -6.17
CA ASP A 26 -1.28 -16.09 -7.27
C ASP A 26 -2.04 -17.11 -8.14
N LEU A 27 -3.25 -16.74 -8.59
CA LEU A 27 -4.10 -17.63 -9.41
C LEU A 27 -3.48 -17.94 -10.77
N ASP A 28 -2.82 -16.94 -11.33
CA ASP A 28 -2.25 -16.99 -12.68
C ASP A 28 -0.72 -17.11 -12.63
N ALA A 29 -0.13 -17.45 -11.47
CA ALA A 29 1.32 -17.48 -11.26
C ALA A 29 2.05 -18.32 -12.32
N ASP A 30 1.41 -19.36 -12.84
CA ASP A 30 1.93 -20.23 -13.88
C ASP A 30 1.76 -19.65 -15.31
N ASP A 31 0.71 -18.86 -15.56
CA ASP A 31 0.37 -18.25 -16.87
C ASP A 31 1.34 -17.10 -17.20
N TRP A 32 1.75 -16.32 -16.19
CA TRP A 32 2.70 -15.22 -16.35
C TRP A 32 4.15 -15.65 -16.64
N ASN A 33 4.50 -16.94 -16.50
CA ASN A 33 5.85 -17.42 -16.80
C ASN A 33 6.12 -17.58 -18.31
N GLU A 34 5.08 -17.64 -19.15
CA GLU A 34 5.24 -17.80 -20.61
C GLU A 34 5.48 -16.46 -21.33
N ASP A 35 5.12 -15.32 -20.70
CA ASP A 35 5.23 -13.97 -21.27
C ASP A 35 6.45 -13.16 -20.76
N GLN A 36 7.54 -13.83 -20.35
CA GLN A 36 8.85 -13.17 -20.19
C GLN A 36 9.48 -12.78 -21.55
N TYR A 37 8.71 -12.14 -22.42
CA TYR A 37 9.20 -11.35 -23.54
C TYR A 37 9.27 -9.89 -23.06
N ASP A 38 10.50 -9.48 -22.75
CA ASP A 38 11.03 -8.13 -23.00
C ASP A 38 10.11 -6.94 -22.66
N SER A 39 9.86 -6.71 -21.37
CA SER A 39 9.46 -5.39 -20.88
C SER A 39 10.61 -4.75 -20.10
N THR A 40 11.80 -4.72 -20.70
CA THR A 40 12.67 -3.55 -20.54
C THR A 40 12.04 -2.41 -21.33
N LEU A 41 10.97 -1.82 -20.78
CA LEU A 41 10.61 -0.46 -21.17
C LEU A 41 11.74 0.43 -20.64
N ASP A 42 12.83 0.47 -21.39
CA ASP A 42 13.84 1.52 -21.34
C ASP A 42 13.14 2.75 -21.91
N VAL A 43 12.25 3.34 -21.10
CA VAL A 43 11.80 4.70 -21.32
C VAL A 43 13.02 5.54 -21.01
N ASP A 44 13.78 5.83 -22.06
CA ASP A 44 14.83 6.83 -22.11
C ASP A 44 14.14 8.19 -21.91
N GLU A 45 13.70 8.46 -20.68
CA GLU A 45 13.15 9.76 -20.31
C GLU A 45 14.34 10.71 -20.19
N PRO A 46 14.40 11.79 -20.99
CA PRO A 46 15.52 12.70 -20.96
C PRO A 46 15.68 13.25 -19.54
N THR A 47 16.82 12.95 -18.94
CA THR A 47 17.21 13.42 -17.60
C THR A 47 17.49 14.92 -17.65
N GLU A 48 16.44 15.73 -17.66
CA GLU A 48 16.52 17.07 -17.10
C GLU A 48 16.21 16.96 -15.60
N ASP A 49 17.14 17.44 -14.76
CA ASP A 49 16.93 17.48 -13.32
C ASP A 49 15.60 18.19 -13.01
N PRO A 50 14.59 17.48 -12.44
CA PRO A 50 13.32 18.11 -12.14
C PRO A 50 13.58 19.20 -11.10
N GLY A 51 13.13 20.43 -11.41
CA GLY A 51 13.21 21.55 -10.48
C GLY A 51 12.60 21.19 -9.12
N LEU A 52 13.04 21.86 -8.04
CA LEU A 52 12.69 21.49 -6.65
C LEU A 52 11.19 21.23 -6.43
N CYS A 53 10.30 22.05 -7.00
CA CYS A 53 8.85 21.87 -6.86
C CYS A 53 8.35 20.58 -7.56
N ARG A 54 8.91 20.25 -8.72
CA ARG A 54 8.56 19.03 -9.46
C ARG A 54 9.15 17.79 -8.79
N LYS A 55 10.33 17.91 -8.19
CA LYS A 55 10.92 16.84 -7.36
C LYS A 55 10.07 16.57 -6.11
N ALA A 56 9.59 17.62 -5.44
CA ALA A 56 8.69 17.48 -4.29
C ALA A 56 7.33 16.85 -4.69
N TYR A 57 6.77 17.25 -5.84
CA TYR A 57 5.56 16.64 -6.38
C TYR A 57 5.78 15.16 -6.72
N ASN A 58 6.87 14.82 -7.42
CA ASN A 58 7.19 13.43 -7.76
C ASN A 58 7.40 12.58 -6.51
N TRP A 59 8.07 13.11 -5.48
CA TRP A 59 8.26 12.42 -4.20
C TRP A 59 6.93 12.19 -3.46
N PHE A 60 6.09 13.22 -3.36
CA PHE A 60 4.79 13.11 -2.68
C PHE A 60 3.81 12.21 -3.43
N CYS A 61 3.79 12.25 -4.76
CA CYS A 61 2.89 11.46 -5.60
C CYS A 61 3.41 10.04 -5.89
N GLY A 62 4.61 9.68 -5.43
CA GLY A 62 5.16 8.33 -5.60
C GLY A 62 5.74 8.04 -6.99
N PHE A 63 6.09 9.07 -7.78
CA PHE A 63 6.73 8.95 -9.09
C PHE A 63 8.26 8.87 -9.01
N ASP A 64 8.83 8.29 -7.94
CA ASP A 64 10.28 8.21 -7.80
C ASP A 64 10.85 7.27 -8.87
N GLN A 65 11.63 7.82 -9.80
CA GLN A 65 12.20 7.11 -10.95
C GLN A 65 13.51 6.38 -10.62
N ALA A 66 13.92 6.39 -9.35
CA ALA A 66 15.08 5.64 -8.92
C ALA A 66 14.80 4.13 -9.08
N LYS A 67 15.55 3.48 -9.99
CA LYS A 67 15.55 2.03 -10.19
C LYS A 67 15.46 1.33 -8.84
N ALA A 68 14.41 0.51 -8.66
CA ALA A 68 14.20 -0.24 -7.43
C ALA A 68 15.52 -0.95 -7.04
N PRO A 69 16.03 -0.72 -5.82
CA PRO A 69 17.25 -1.38 -5.39
C PRO A 69 17.04 -2.89 -5.44
N LYS A 70 18.00 -3.62 -6.03
CA LYS A 70 18.01 -5.09 -6.05
C LYS A 70 18.29 -5.55 -4.61
N LEU A 71 17.23 -5.68 -3.81
CA LEU A 71 17.28 -6.22 -2.46
C LEU A 71 17.69 -7.70 -2.53
N SER A 72 18.30 -8.20 -1.46
CA SER A 72 18.55 -9.64 -1.36
C SER A 72 17.22 -10.39 -1.20
N LYS A 73 17.15 -11.66 -1.62
CA LYS A 73 15.91 -12.47 -1.55
C LYS A 73 15.27 -12.52 -0.15
N GLU A 74 16.08 -12.40 0.89
CA GLU A 74 15.62 -12.37 2.28
C GLU A 74 14.98 -11.02 2.62
N GLU A 75 15.62 -9.91 2.27
CA GLU A 75 15.07 -8.58 2.49
C GLU A 75 13.82 -8.31 1.62
N GLU A 76 13.75 -8.89 0.41
CA GLU A 76 12.55 -8.84 -0.43
C GLU A 76 11.38 -9.58 0.21
N ALA A 77 11.61 -10.76 0.80
CA ALA A 77 10.57 -11.52 1.49
C ALA A 77 10.10 -10.81 2.77
N GLU A 78 11.01 -10.19 3.52
CA GLU A 78 10.66 -9.36 4.68
C GLU A 78 9.86 -8.12 4.28
N LEU A 79 10.25 -7.45 3.19
CA LEU A 79 9.53 -6.30 2.66
C LEU A 79 8.15 -6.70 2.16
N GLN A 80 8.02 -7.81 1.42
CA GLN A 80 6.74 -8.34 1.00
C GLN A 80 5.87 -8.71 2.20
N ARG A 81 6.46 -9.27 3.26
CA ARG A 81 5.74 -9.54 4.50
C ARG A 81 5.24 -8.27 5.16
N GLN A 82 6.02 -7.20 5.17
CA GLN A 82 5.59 -5.89 5.68
C GLN A 82 4.49 -5.27 4.82
N LEU A 83 4.61 -5.33 3.49
CA LEU A 83 3.60 -4.81 2.56
C LEU A 83 2.27 -5.58 2.61
N THR A 84 2.34 -6.88 2.88
CA THR A 84 1.17 -7.75 3.03
C THR A 84 0.62 -7.77 4.45
N ASP A 85 1.25 -7.07 5.39
CA ASP A 85 0.71 -6.92 6.74
C ASP A 85 -0.42 -5.88 6.72
N THR A 86 -1.65 -6.35 6.90
CA THR A 86 -2.83 -5.49 6.98
C THR A 86 -3.19 -5.11 8.42
N SER A 87 -2.27 -5.35 9.38
CA SER A 87 -2.46 -4.98 10.77
C SER A 87 -2.55 -3.46 10.94
N GLU A 88 -3.70 -2.99 11.42
CA GLU A 88 -3.88 -1.59 11.74
C GLU A 88 -3.36 -1.30 13.15
N GLN A 89 -2.37 -0.41 13.26
CA GLN A 89 -1.85 -0.02 14.57
C GLN A 89 -2.86 0.88 15.31
N PRO A 90 -3.17 0.59 16.58
CA PRO A 90 -4.15 1.35 17.35
C PRO A 90 -3.68 2.76 17.70
N LEU A 91 -2.39 3.08 17.53
CA LEU A 91 -1.82 4.38 17.90
C LEU A 91 -2.42 5.53 17.09
N TRP A 92 -2.41 5.44 15.77
CA TRP A 92 -2.97 6.49 14.90
C TRP A 92 -4.48 6.63 15.06
N ARG A 93 -5.19 5.51 15.25
CA ARG A 93 -6.61 5.52 15.61
C ARG A 93 -6.85 6.32 16.89
N ASN A 94 -6.04 6.09 17.93
CA ASN A 94 -6.18 6.81 19.20
C ASN A 94 -5.87 8.31 19.06
N VAL A 95 -4.85 8.68 18.28
CA VAL A 95 -4.50 10.08 18.00
C VAL A 95 -5.61 10.80 17.26
N VAL A 96 -6.19 10.18 16.23
CA VAL A 96 -7.30 10.76 15.46
C VAL A 96 -8.56 10.86 16.33
N ASN A 97 -8.88 9.83 17.12
CA ASN A 97 -10.01 9.87 18.05
C ASN A 97 -9.86 10.99 19.09
N ALA A 98 -8.67 11.21 19.64
CA ALA A 98 -8.42 12.31 20.57
C ALA A 98 -8.65 13.68 19.92
N ASN A 99 -8.16 13.89 18.70
CA ASN A 99 -8.40 15.13 17.95
C ASN A 99 -9.89 15.33 17.68
N ALA A 100 -10.62 14.28 17.28
CA ALA A 100 -12.06 14.36 17.05
C ALA A 100 -12.82 14.76 18.31
N ILE A 101 -12.45 14.21 19.48
CA ILE A 101 -13.06 14.58 20.77
C ILE A 101 -12.76 16.05 21.11
N ILE A 102 -11.53 16.52 20.94
CA ILE A 102 -11.16 17.93 21.19
C ILE A 102 -11.99 18.86 20.32
N LEU A 103 -12.09 18.58 19.02
CA LEU A 103 -12.90 19.38 18.10
C LEU A 103 -14.38 19.38 18.50
N LEU A 104 -14.92 18.23 18.88
CA LEU A 104 -16.30 18.12 19.35
C LEU A 104 -16.53 18.94 20.63
N CYS A 105 -15.61 18.89 21.60
CA CYS A 105 -15.68 19.69 22.82
C CYS A 105 -15.70 21.19 22.50
N VAL A 106 -14.86 21.66 21.58
CA VAL A 106 -14.83 23.06 21.14
C VAL A 106 -16.13 23.45 20.45
N CYS A 107 -16.66 22.60 19.56
CA CYS A 107 -17.94 22.83 18.90
C CYS A 107 -19.11 22.94 19.89
N VAL A 108 -19.19 22.03 20.87
CA VAL A 108 -20.23 22.05 21.91
C VAL A 108 -20.09 23.28 22.80
N PHE A 109 -18.87 23.66 23.17
CA PHE A 109 -18.61 24.87 23.95
C PHE A 109 -19.11 26.13 23.22
N PHE A 110 -18.76 26.30 21.94
CA PHE A 110 -19.23 27.44 21.16
C PHE A 110 -20.74 27.43 20.97
N HIS A 111 -21.33 26.25 20.74
CA HIS A 111 -22.78 26.11 20.63
C HIS A 111 -23.50 26.49 21.93
N GLY A 112 -23.01 26.05 23.09
CA GLY A 112 -23.64 26.37 24.38
C GLY A 112 -23.37 27.78 24.90
N PHE A 113 -22.26 28.42 24.50
CA PHE A 113 -21.91 29.77 24.94
C PHE A 113 -22.50 30.87 24.04
N PHE A 114 -22.59 30.62 22.72
CA PHE A 114 -23.06 31.61 21.74
C PHE A 114 -24.39 31.25 21.05
N GLY A 115 -24.83 30.00 21.13
CA GLY A 115 -26.14 29.55 20.62
C GLY A 115 -27.25 29.75 21.64
#